data_AF-A0A831UFJ5-F1
#
_entry.id   AF-A0A831UFJ5-F1
#
_cell.length_a   1.000
_cell.length_b   1.000
_cell.length_c   1.000
_cell.angle_alpha   90.00
_cell.angle_beta   90.00
_cell.angle_gamma   90.00
#
_symmetry.space_group_name_H-M   'P 1'
#
loop_
_entity.id
_entity.type
_entity.pdbx_description
1 polymer ?
#
loop_
_entity_poly.entity_id
_entity_poly.type
_entity_poly.pdbx_seq_one_letter_code
_entity_poly.pdbx_strand_id
1 'polypeptide(L)' 'MKLIVAIVQDTDAPGLTKALLERGLQSTKLASTGGFLREGNTTLLIGLEDDRVEEALELIR' A
#
# COMPACT_ATOMS: atom_id res chain seq x y z
N MET A 1 -11.08 -12.39 3.94
CA MET A 1 -9.86 -11.81 4.53
C MET A 1 -8.59 -12.14 3.76
N LYS A 2 -7.96 -11.11 3.16
CA LYS A 2 -6.60 -11.11 2.60
C LYS A 2 -5.74 -10.02 3.26
N LEU A 3 -4.44 -10.14 3.05
CA LEU A 3 -3.44 -9.11 3.36
C LEU A 3 -2.67 -8.78 2.08
N ILE A 4 -2.74 -7.53 1.63
CA ILE A 4 -1.88 -7.02 0.56
C ILE A 4 -0.65 -6.39 1.20
N VAL A 5 0.53 -6.73 0.68
CA VAL A 5 1.81 -6.11 1.01
C VAL A 5 2.27 -5.34 -0.23
N ALA A 6 2.15 -4.02 -0.21
CA ALA A 6 2.50 -3.16 -1.33
C ALA A 6 3.80 -2.39 -1.02
N ILE A 7 4.82 -2.56 -1.85
CA ILE A 7 6.08 -1.81 -1.78
C ILE A 7 6.01 -0.73 -2.85
N VAL A 8 5.95 0.54 -2.42
CA VAL A 8 5.76 1.70 -3.30
C VAL A 8 6.85 2.75 -3.04
N GLN A 9 7.03 3.68 -3.99
CA GLN A 9 7.97 4.78 -3.80
C GLN A 9 7.49 5.73 -2.71
N ASP A 10 8.43 6.36 -2.00
CA ASP A 10 8.11 7.30 -0.92
C ASP A 10 7.33 8.53 -1.39
N THR A 11 7.50 8.92 -2.66
CA THR A 11 6.76 10.01 -3.32
C THR A 11 5.28 9.67 -3.51
N ASP A 12 4.96 8.39 -3.74
CA ASP A 12 3.59 7.94 -4.05
C ASP A 12 2.83 7.52 -2.80
N ALA A 13 3.54 7.11 -1.75
CA ALA A 13 2.95 6.61 -0.51
C ALA A 13 1.90 7.55 0.13
N PRO A 14 2.10 8.89 0.20
CA PRO A 14 1.07 9.79 0.74
C PRO A 14 -0.22 9.79 -0.10
N GLY A 15 -0.10 9.76 -1.43
CA GLY A 15 -1.23 9.73 -2.34
C GLY A 15 -2.02 8.42 -2.22
N LEU A 16 -1.32 7.29 -2.25
CA LEU A 16 -1.94 5.98 -2.10
C LEU A 16 -2.60 5.81 -0.73
N THR A 17 -1.95 6.24 0.36
CA THR A 17 -2.54 6.18 1.72
C THR A 17 -3.85 6.96 1.80
N LYS A 18 -3.89 8.16 1.18
CA LYS A 18 -5.10 8.97 1.11
C LYS A 18 -6.20 8.30 0.28
N ALA A 19 -5.86 7.77 -0.90
CA ALA A 19 -6.83 7.09 -1.77
C ALA A 19 -7.44 5.83 -1.11
N LEU A 20 -6.62 5.05 -0.39
CA LEU A 20 -7.10 3.92 0.40
C LEU A 20 -8.07 4.37 1.50
N LEU A 21 -7.70 5.41 2.25
CA LEU A 21 -8.54 5.96 3.31
C LEU A 21 -9.90 6.47 2.79
N GLU A 22 -9.91 7.17 1.66
CA GLU A 22 -11.13 7.67 1.00
C GLU A 22 -12.07 6.53 0.55
N ARG A 23 -11.52 5.34 0.28
CA ARG A 23 -12.29 4.12 -0.01
C ARG A 23 -12.58 3.27 1.24
N GLY A 24 -12.27 3.76 2.44
CA GLY A 24 -12.47 3.01 3.67
C GLY A 24 -11.62 1.75 3.78
N LEU A 25 -10.47 1.72 3.10
CA LEU A 25 -9.44 0.69 3.21
C LEU A 25 -8.39 1.17 4.20
N GLN A 26 -8.17 0.39 5.27
CA GLN A 26 -7.17 0.71 6.27
C GLN A 26 -5.81 0.12 5.89
N SER A 27 -4.75 0.86 6.16
CA SER A 27 -3.38 0.41 5.93
C SER A 27 -2.45 0.78 7.08
N THR A 28 -1.42 -0.03 7.29
CA THR A 28 -0.29 0.26 8.19
C THR A 28 0.95 0.55 7.35
N LYS A 29 1.59 1.69 7.60
CA LYS A 29 2.80 2.13 6.91
C LYS A 29 4.06 1.70 7.66
N LEU A 30 5.03 1.15 6.94
CA LEU A 30 6.39 0.89 7.41
C LEU A 30 7.39 1.61 6.51
N ALA A 31 8.36 2.29 7.12
CA ALA A 31 9.53 2.76 6.40
C ALA A 31 10.40 1.53 6.06
N SER A 32 10.78 1.38 4.79
CA SER A 32 11.57 0.26 4.31
C SER A 32 12.70 0.74 3.38
N THR A 33 13.58 -0.18 2.97
CA THR A 33 14.69 0.12 2.09
C THR A 33 14.81 -0.99 1.05
N GLY A 34 14.93 -0.63 -0.22
CA GLY A 34 15.09 -1.58 -1.31
C GLY A 34 16.45 -2.27 -1.25
N GLY A 35 16.48 -3.61 -1.29
CA GLY A 35 17.74 -4.35 -1.17
C GLY A 35 18.72 -4.14 -2.34
N PHE A 36 18.21 -3.81 -3.53
CA PHE A 36 19.02 -3.62 -4.73
C PHE A 36 19.62 -2.21 -4.82
N LEU A 37 18.76 -1.18 -4.85
CA LEU A 37 19.19 0.22 -4.95
C LEU A 37 19.70 0.79 -3.63
N ARG A 38 19.40 0.14 -2.49
CA ARG A 38 19.67 0.63 -1.13
C ARG A 38 19.04 2.00 -0.85
N GLU A 39 17.94 2.29 -1.53
CA GLU A 39 17.17 3.53 -1.41
C GLU A 39 15.92 3.31 -0.56
N GLY A 40 15.47 4.38 0.09
CA GLY A 40 14.25 4.41 0.90
C GLY A 40 13.01 4.18 0.05
N ASN A 41 12.09 3.38 0.58
CA ASN A 41 10.75 3.20 0.02
C ASN A 41 9.76 2.94 1.16
N THR A 42 8.48 2.83 0.81
CA THR A 42 7.43 2.61 1.79
C THR A 42 6.77 1.26 1.54
N THR A 43 6.61 0.48 2.60
CA THR A 43 5.78 -0.73 2.60
C THR A 43 4.43 -0.41 3.26
N LEU A 44 3.33 -0.72 2.57
CA LEU A 44 1.97 -0.64 3.09
C LEU A 44 1.42 -2.05 3.32
N LEU A 45 0.91 -2.29 4.53
CA LEU A 45 0.15 -3.49 4.88
C LEU A 45 -1.33 -3.16 4.86
N ILE A 46 -2.09 -3.76 3.95
CA ILE A 46 -3.50 -3.44 3.72
C ILE A 46 -4.32 -4.69 4.02
N GLY A 47 -5.08 -4.66 5.12
CA GLY A 47 -5.98 -5.73 5.51
C GLY A 47 -7.39 -5.47 4.98
N LEU A 48 -7.97 -6.45 4.28
CA LEU A 48 -9.25 -6.30 3.60
C LEU A 48 -9.97 -7.64 3.40
N GLU A 49 -11.25 -7.55 3.06
CA GLU A 49 -12.03 -8.73 2.67
C GLU A 49 -11.69 -9.22 1.25
N ASP A 50 -11.98 -10.50 0.99
CA ASP A 50 -11.58 -11.16 -0.27
C ASP A 50 -12.23 -10.53 -1.51
N ASP A 51 -13.45 -10.01 -1.36
CA ASP A 51 -14.23 -9.34 -2.41
C ASP A 51 -13.75 -7.92 -2.73
N ARG A 52 -12.95 -7.31 -1.84
CA ARG A 52 -12.40 -5.96 -2.02
C ARG A 52 -11.00 -5.93 -2.61
N VAL A 53 -10.42 -7.09 -2.92
CA VAL A 53 -9.03 -7.20 -3.42
C VAL A 53 -8.84 -6.45 -4.73
N GLU A 54 -9.74 -6.60 -5.71
CA GLU A 54 -9.59 -5.92 -7.00
C GLU A 54 -9.70 -4.41 -6.86
N GLU A 55 -10.62 -3.91 -6.02
CA GLU A 55 -10.72 -2.46 -5.71
C GLU A 55 -9.38 -1.91 -5.19
N ALA A 56 -8.75 -2.62 -4.26
CA ALA A 56 -7.46 -2.20 -3.71
C ALA A 56 -6.34 -2.25 -4.76
N LEU A 57 -6.34 -3.24 -5.65
CA LEU A 57 -5.36 -3.35 -6.74
C LEU A 57 -5.53 -2.24 -7.78
N GLU A 58 -6.76 -1.82 -8.09
CA GLU A 58 -7.03 -0.69 -9.00
C GLU A 58 -6.52 0.63 -8.44
N LEU A 59 -6.57 0.84 -7.12
CA LEU A 59 -6.01 2.05 -6.47
C LEU A 59 -4.48 2.07 -6.47
N ILE A 60 -3.83 0.90 -6.52
CA ILE A 60 -2.37 0.75 -6.49
C ILE A 60 -1.75 0.91 -7.89
N ARG A 61 -2.49 0.57 -8.96
CA ARG A 61 -2.05 0.66 -10.37
C ARG A 61 -1.88 2.11 -10.83
#